data_AF-K7F469-F1
#
_entry.id   AF-K7F469-F1
#
_cell.length_a   1.000
_cell.length_b   1.000
_cell.length_c   1.000
_cell.angle_alpha   90.00
_cell.angle_beta   90.00
_cell.angle_gamma   90.00
#
_symmetry.space_group_name_H-M   'P 1'
#
loop_
_entity.id
_entity.type
_entity.pdbx_description
1 polymer ?
#
loop_
_entity_poly.entity_id
_entity_poly.type
_entity_poly.pdbx_seq_one_letter_code
_entity_poly.pdbx_strand_id
1 'polypeptide(L)'
;MTILRDLEKLAGWHRISIIFLLSGITGNLASAIFLPYRAEVGPAGSQFGLLACLFVELFQSWQILEKPWKAFLNLFGIVLFLFVCGLLPWIDNIAHIFGFLSGLLLSFAFLPYITFGTVDKYRKRVMIIVSLLVFVGLFASLVVWLYVYPINWHWIEYLTCLPFTSKFCEKYDLDQVLH
;
A
#
# COMPACT_ATOMS: atom_id res chain seq x y z
N MET A 1 13.69 -1.58 9.15
CA MET A 1 14.29 -0.24 9.42
C MET A 1 15.45 0.10 8.49
N THR A 2 16.28 -0.85 8.05
CA THR A 2 17.39 -0.57 7.11
C THR A 2 16.92 0.01 5.78
N ILE A 3 15.89 -0.59 5.16
CA ILE A 3 15.32 -0.14 3.87
C ILE A 3 14.80 1.30 3.93
N LEU A 4 14.07 1.66 5.00
CA LEU A 4 13.55 3.01 5.18
C LEU A 4 14.69 4.05 5.20
N ARG A 5 15.77 3.75 5.95
CA ARG A 5 16.94 4.62 6.04
C ARG A 5 17.60 4.82 4.68
N ASP A 6 17.68 3.78 3.86
CA ASP A 6 18.28 3.86 2.54
C ASP A 6 17.41 4.69 1.58
N LEU A 7 16.09 4.50 1.63
CA LEU A 7 15.13 5.34 0.89
C LEU A 7 15.19 6.80 1.32
N GLU A 8 15.29 7.09 2.62
CA GLU A 8 15.43 8.46 3.13
C GLU A 8 16.71 9.14 2.68
N LYS A 9 17.83 8.40 2.63
CA LYS A 9 19.10 8.92 2.10
C LYS A 9 19.03 9.20 0.60
N LEU A 10 18.30 8.38 -0.15
CA LEU A 10 18.19 8.49 -1.60
C LEU A 10 17.22 9.61 -2.04
N ALA A 11 16.00 9.60 -1.51
CA ALA A 11 14.93 10.51 -1.92
C ALA A 11 14.77 11.72 -1.00
N GLY A 12 15.39 11.71 0.18
CA GLY A 12 15.22 12.72 1.22
C GLY A 12 14.08 12.41 2.18
N TRP A 13 14.27 12.76 3.45
CA TRP A 13 13.33 12.45 4.54
C TRP A 13 11.91 12.97 4.28
N HIS A 14 11.76 14.22 3.84
CA HIS A 14 10.46 14.86 3.61
C HIS A 14 9.53 14.06 2.67
N ARG A 15 10.04 13.59 1.53
CA ARG A 15 9.25 12.82 0.55
C ARG A 15 8.86 11.45 1.10
N ILE A 16 9.81 10.75 1.73
CA ILE A 16 9.57 9.44 2.30
C ILE A 16 8.57 9.52 3.46
N SER A 17 8.65 10.54 4.31
CA SER A 17 7.67 10.76 5.37
C SER A 17 6.25 10.97 4.83
N ILE A 18 6.09 11.77 3.76
CA ILE A 18 4.78 11.96 3.11
C ILE A 18 4.24 10.62 2.56
N ILE A 19 5.06 9.87 1.84
CA ILE A 19 4.67 8.56 1.28
C ILE A 19 4.29 7.60 2.42
N PHE A 20 5.07 7.53 3.49
CA PHE A 20 4.86 6.63 4.61
C PHE A 20 3.56 6.95 5.36
N LEU A 21 3.32 8.23 5.67
CA LEU A 21 2.14 8.65 6.43
C LEU A 21 0.87 8.50 5.60
N LEU A 22 0.84 9.02 4.37
CA LEU A 22 -0.36 8.99 3.54
C LEU A 22 -0.73 7.56 3.11
N SER A 23 0.24 6.70 2.85
CA SER A 23 -0.06 5.28 2.53
C SER A 23 -0.60 4.52 3.74
N GLY A 24 -0.08 4.79 4.95
CA GLY A 24 -0.62 4.25 6.20
C GLY A 24 -2.04 4.69 6.49
N ILE A 25 -2.31 6.00 6.37
CA ILE A 25 -3.66 6.55 6.55
C ILE A 25 -4.62 5.91 5.56
N THR A 26 -4.24 5.81 4.28
CA THR A 26 -5.11 5.24 3.24
C THR A 26 -5.37 3.75 3.46
N GLY A 27 -4.35 2.98 3.83
CA GLY A 27 -4.47 1.55 4.15
C GLY A 27 -5.39 1.31 5.35
N ASN A 28 -5.13 1.99 6.47
CA ASN A 28 -5.92 1.83 7.69
C ASN A 28 -7.36 2.34 7.52
N LEU A 29 -7.56 3.41 6.73
CA LEU A 29 -8.89 3.89 6.37
C LEU A 29 -9.66 2.84 5.57
N ALA A 30 -9.03 2.20 4.58
CA ALA A 30 -9.66 1.14 3.82
C ALA A 30 -10.01 -0.06 4.70
N SER A 31 -9.11 -0.47 5.59
CA SER A 31 -9.38 -1.54 6.56
C SER A 31 -10.58 -1.22 7.45
N ALA A 32 -10.64 -0.01 8.03
CA ALA A 32 -11.76 0.41 8.87
C ALA A 32 -13.12 0.36 8.14
N ILE A 33 -13.14 0.60 6.82
CA ILE A 33 -14.35 0.53 6.00
C ILE A 33 -14.74 -0.91 5.72
N PHE A 34 -13.78 -1.75 5.31
CA PHE A 34 -14.07 -3.10 4.82
C PHE A 34 -14.07 -4.19 5.92
N LEU A 35 -13.47 -3.91 7.08
CA LEU A 35 -13.37 -4.79 8.25
C LEU A 35 -13.82 -4.05 9.53
N PRO A 36 -15.05 -3.51 9.59
CA PRO A 36 -15.47 -2.58 10.66
C PRO A 36 -15.47 -3.18 12.07
N TYR A 37 -15.51 -4.51 12.19
CA TYR A 37 -15.54 -5.23 13.47
C TYR A 37 -14.18 -5.80 13.88
N ARG A 38 -13.08 -5.46 13.18
CA ARG A 38 -11.72 -5.84 13.55
C ARG A 38 -10.90 -4.60 13.84
N ALA A 39 -10.53 -4.43 15.10
CA ALA A 39 -9.63 -3.35 15.50
C ALA A 39 -8.19 -3.71 15.12
N GLU A 40 -7.75 -3.23 13.98
CA GLU A 40 -6.37 -3.39 13.51
C GLU A 40 -5.69 -2.01 13.48
N VAL A 41 -4.54 -1.90 14.16
CA VAL A 41 -3.74 -0.69 14.22
C VAL A 41 -2.29 -1.04 14.04
N GLY A 42 -1.59 -0.30 13.19
CA GLY A 42 -0.17 -0.51 13.01
C GLY A 42 0.42 0.22 11.80
N PRO A 43 1.75 0.18 11.66
CA PRO A 43 2.45 0.76 10.53
C PRO A 43 2.46 -0.16 9.30
N ALA A 44 1.76 -1.31 9.34
CA ALA A 44 1.88 -2.34 8.30
C ALA A 44 1.47 -1.81 6.91
N GLY A 45 0.35 -1.08 6.81
CA GLY A 45 -0.03 -0.39 5.57
C GLY A 45 1.05 0.57 5.04
N SER A 46 1.68 1.35 5.93
CA SER A 46 2.80 2.24 5.56
C SER A 46 4.03 1.46 5.08
N GLN A 47 4.32 0.30 5.67
CA GLN A 47 5.44 -0.55 5.27
C GLN A 47 5.23 -1.12 3.86
N PHE A 48 4.01 -1.57 3.54
CA PHE A 48 3.64 -1.95 2.18
C PHE A 48 3.71 -0.76 1.22
N GLY A 49 3.42 0.45 1.68
CA GLY A 49 3.64 1.68 0.91
C GLY A 49 5.12 1.93 0.58
N LEU A 50 6.05 1.67 1.51
CA LEU A 50 7.50 1.72 1.25
C LEU A 50 7.96 0.60 0.31
N LEU A 51 7.31 -0.57 0.38
CA LEU A 51 7.58 -1.68 -0.54
C LEU A 51 7.20 -1.30 -1.99
N ALA A 52 6.09 -0.57 -2.15
CA ALA A 52 5.71 0.01 -3.44
C ALA A 52 6.70 1.07 -3.93
N CYS A 53 7.27 1.87 -3.02
CA CYS A 53 8.34 2.81 -3.34
C CYS A 53 9.57 2.10 -3.95
N LEU A 54 9.97 0.95 -3.41
CA LEU A 54 11.06 0.13 -3.97
C LEU A 54 10.76 -0.36 -5.40
N PHE A 55 9.50 -0.69 -5.72
CA PHE A 55 9.13 -1.02 -7.10
C PHE A 55 9.31 0.17 -8.04
N VAL A 56 8.86 1.36 -7.63
CA VAL A 56 8.99 2.56 -8.46
C VAL A 56 10.46 2.90 -8.68
N GLU A 57 11.29 2.82 -7.64
CA GLU A 57 12.75 2.98 -7.74
C GLU A 57 13.38 1.95 -8.69
N LEU A 58 12.96 0.69 -8.61
CA LEU A 58 13.42 -0.37 -9.50
C LEU A 58 13.08 -0.10 -10.97
N PHE A 59 11.85 0.34 -11.26
CA PHE A 59 11.44 0.69 -12.62
C PHE A 59 12.18 1.91 -13.16
N GLN A 60 12.44 2.92 -12.31
CA GLN A 60 13.23 4.09 -12.70
C GLN A 60 14.69 3.73 -12.97
N SER A 61 15.26 2.82 -12.19
CA SER A 61 16.65 2.39 -12.29
C SER A 61 16.86 1.22 -13.26
N TRP A 62 15.82 0.82 -13.99
CA TRP A 62 15.83 -0.40 -14.82
C TRP A 62 16.95 -0.44 -15.86
N GLN A 63 17.29 0.72 -16.44
CA GLN A 63 18.36 0.86 -17.44
C GLN A 63 19.77 0.90 -16.84
N ILE A 64 19.89 1.20 -15.54
CA ILE A 64 21.17 1.36 -14.84
C ILE A 64 21.59 0.03 -14.20
N LEU A 65 20.63 -0.80 -13.81
CA LEU A 65 20.88 -2.09 -13.16
C LEU A 65 21.40 -3.12 -14.16
N GLU A 66 22.43 -3.88 -13.76
CA GLU A 66 22.98 -4.97 -14.58
C GLU A 66 21.99 -6.13 -14.79
N LYS A 67 21.15 -6.43 -13.79
CA LYS A 67 20.20 -7.56 -13.79
C LYS A 67 18.82 -7.15 -13.22
N PRO A 68 18.08 -6.24 -13.89
CA PRO A 68 16.84 -5.66 -13.37
C PRO A 68 15.74 -6.73 -13.19
N TRP A 69 15.67 -7.71 -14.09
CA TRP A 69 14.72 -8.82 -14.00
C TRP A 69 14.89 -9.67 -12.74
N LYS A 70 16.14 -9.92 -12.31
CA LYS A 70 16.39 -10.68 -11.08
C LYS A 70 15.95 -9.89 -9.85
N ALA A 71 16.22 -8.59 -9.82
CA ALA A 71 15.76 -7.71 -8.75
C ALA A 71 14.22 -7.63 -8.70
N PHE A 72 13.57 -7.53 -9.88
CA PHE A 72 12.12 -7.55 -10.01
C PHE A 72 11.51 -8.84 -9.49
N LEU A 73 11.99 -10.00 -9.94
CA LEU A 73 11.46 -11.29 -9.51
C LEU A 73 11.67 -11.52 -8.00
N ASN A 74 12.80 -11.09 -7.44
CA ASN A 74 13.04 -11.17 -6.01
C ASN A 74 12.06 -10.29 -5.22
N LEU A 75 11.90 -9.02 -5.62
CA LEU A 75 10.99 -8.09 -4.95
C LEU A 75 9.54 -8.56 -5.08
N PHE A 76 9.14 -8.98 -6.28
CA PHE A 76 7.83 -9.55 -6.54
C PHE A 76 7.57 -10.81 -5.71
N GLY A 77 8.55 -11.71 -5.59
CA GLY A 77 8.44 -12.89 -4.75
C GLY A 77 8.23 -12.56 -3.27
N ILE A 78 8.94 -11.55 -2.75
CA ILE A 78 8.74 -11.06 -1.37
C ILE A 78 7.32 -10.51 -1.20
N VAL A 79 6.86 -9.68 -2.14
CA VAL A 79 5.53 -9.04 -2.07
C VAL A 79 4.43 -10.08 -2.14
N LEU A 80 4.53 -11.03 -3.07
CA LEU A 80 3.59 -12.14 -3.19
C LEU A 80 3.56 -12.98 -1.91
N PHE A 81 4.73 -13.32 -1.36
CA PHE A 81 4.83 -14.05 -0.10
C PHE A 81 4.14 -13.28 1.04
N LEU A 82 4.38 -11.97 1.16
CA LEU A 82 3.76 -11.13 2.17
C LEU A 82 2.24 -11.04 2.02
N PHE A 83 1.71 -10.96 0.80
CA PHE A 83 0.25 -10.98 0.56
C PHE A 83 -0.37 -12.35 0.84
N VAL A 84 0.35 -13.45 0.56
CA VAL A 84 -0.09 -14.81 0.89
C VAL A 84 -0.08 -15.03 2.41
N CYS A 85 0.98 -14.61 3.10
CA CYS A 85 1.00 -14.56 4.56
C CYS A 85 -0.08 -13.63 5.10
N GLY A 86 -0.42 -12.57 4.37
CA GLY A 86 -1.54 -11.67 4.68
C GLY A 86 -2.90 -12.35 4.76
N LEU A 87 -3.06 -13.57 4.23
CA LEU A 87 -4.28 -14.38 4.34
C LEU A 87 -4.38 -15.16 5.66
N LEU A 88 -3.37 -15.06 6.52
CA LEU A 88 -3.39 -15.65 7.85
C LEU A 88 -4.32 -14.85 8.78
N PRO A 89 -4.90 -15.49 9.82
CA PRO A 89 -5.68 -14.78 10.80
C PRO A 89 -4.85 -13.68 11.46
N TRP A 90 -5.54 -12.59 11.85
CA TRP A 90 -4.96 -11.41 12.51
C TRP A 90 -4.10 -10.48 11.64
N ILE A 91 -3.93 -10.80 10.35
CA ILE A 91 -3.16 -9.96 9.44
C ILE A 91 -4.10 -9.18 8.54
N ASP A 92 -3.96 -7.86 8.56
CA ASP A 92 -4.78 -6.94 7.77
C ASP A 92 -4.34 -6.86 6.31
N ASN A 93 -4.81 -7.78 5.48
CA ASN A 93 -4.44 -7.73 4.06
C ASN A 93 -5.09 -6.57 3.31
N ILE A 94 -6.20 -6.02 3.79
CA ILE A 94 -6.84 -4.84 3.17
C ILE A 94 -5.97 -3.61 3.36
N ALA A 95 -5.47 -3.36 4.58
CA ALA A 95 -4.53 -2.27 4.81
C ALA A 95 -3.23 -2.46 4.01
N HIS A 96 -2.77 -3.71 3.82
CA HIS A 96 -1.61 -3.99 2.98
C HIS A 96 -1.86 -3.65 1.50
N ILE A 97 -3.00 -4.08 0.94
CA ILE A 97 -3.36 -3.84 -0.47
C ILE A 97 -3.50 -2.34 -0.72
N PHE A 98 -4.30 -1.64 0.08
CA PHE A 98 -4.54 -0.20 -0.09
C PHE A 98 -3.32 0.64 0.28
N GLY A 99 -2.52 0.21 1.26
CA GLY A 99 -1.23 0.81 1.59
C GLY A 99 -0.21 0.68 0.45
N PHE A 100 -0.11 -0.49 -0.17
CA PHE A 100 0.73 -0.71 -1.36
C PHE A 100 0.25 0.12 -2.55
N LEU A 101 -1.05 0.11 -2.85
CA LEU A 101 -1.64 0.84 -3.97
C LEU A 101 -1.44 2.36 -3.84
N SER A 102 -1.77 2.92 -2.67
CA SER A 102 -1.56 4.34 -2.38
C SER A 102 -0.07 4.70 -2.36
N GLY A 103 0.77 3.86 -1.77
CA GLY A 103 2.22 4.02 -1.79
C GLY A 103 2.80 4.03 -3.20
N LEU A 104 2.30 3.20 -4.11
CA LEU A 104 2.69 3.18 -5.52
C LEU A 104 2.38 4.51 -6.21
N LEU A 105 1.15 5.01 -6.06
CA LEU A 105 0.70 6.28 -6.63
C LEU A 105 1.50 7.47 -6.07
N LEU A 106 1.69 7.50 -4.76
CA LEU A 106 2.47 8.55 -4.08
C LEU A 106 3.95 8.51 -4.48
N SER A 107 4.53 7.31 -4.64
CA SER A 107 5.90 7.14 -5.09
C SER A 107 6.10 7.66 -6.51
N PHE A 108 5.13 7.44 -7.41
CA PHE A 108 5.15 8.04 -8.74
C PHE A 108 5.01 9.58 -8.73
N ALA A 109 4.46 10.15 -7.67
CA ALA A 109 4.30 11.60 -7.55
C ALA A 109 5.52 12.28 -6.91
N PHE A 110 6.10 11.66 -5.87
CA PHE A 110 7.04 12.32 -4.97
C PHE A 110 8.50 11.87 -5.13
N LEU A 111 8.80 10.73 -5.77
CA LEU A 111 10.19 10.30 -5.93
C LEU A 111 10.96 11.18 -6.93
N PRO A 112 12.27 11.38 -6.72
CA PRO A 112 13.11 12.15 -7.63
C PRO A 112 13.30 11.40 -8.96
N TYR A 113 13.13 12.10 -10.08
CA TYR A 113 13.32 11.54 -11.43
C TYR A 113 14.57 12.07 -12.11
N ILE A 114 15.37 11.18 -12.69
CA ILE A 114 16.44 11.55 -13.63
C ILE A 114 15.82 11.75 -15.02
N THR A 115 15.72 12.98 -15.53
CA THR A 115 15.07 13.26 -16.83
C THR A 115 16.07 13.39 -17.97
N PHE A 116 15.83 12.71 -19.10
CA PHE A 116 16.65 12.84 -20.31
C PHE A 116 15.87 13.58 -21.41
N GLY A 117 16.13 14.88 -21.55
CA GLY A 117 15.48 15.73 -22.56
C GLY A 117 14.08 16.24 -22.19
N THR A 118 13.49 17.03 -23.09
CA THR A 118 12.21 17.74 -22.86
C THR A 118 11.00 16.82 -22.92
N VAL A 119 11.01 15.82 -23.82
CA VAL A 119 9.91 14.85 -23.98
C VAL A 119 9.76 13.97 -22.74
N ASP A 120 10.87 13.45 -22.20
CA ASP A 120 10.86 12.63 -20.97
C ASP A 120 10.43 13.46 -19.75
N LYS A 121 10.83 14.73 -19.69
CA LYS A 121 10.35 15.67 -18.65
C LYS A 121 8.84 15.88 -18.72
N TYR A 122 8.26 16.05 -19.92
CA TYR A 122 6.82 16.18 -20.08
C TYR A 122 6.09 14.89 -19.69
N ARG A 123 6.56 13.73 -20.16
CA ARG A 123 5.99 12.41 -19.81
C ARG A 123 5.94 12.20 -18.29
N LYS A 124 7.02 12.52 -17.60
CA LYS A 124 7.10 12.41 -16.12
C LYS A 124 6.18 13.38 -15.40
N ARG A 125 6.04 14.62 -15.88
CA ARG A 125 5.05 15.57 -15.33
C ARG A 125 3.62 15.08 -15.49
N VAL A 126 3.27 14.54 -16.66
CA VAL A 126 1.94 13.95 -16.88
C VAL A 126 1.71 12.78 -15.94
N MET A 127 2.69 11.89 -15.79
CA MET A 127 2.62 10.76 -14.85
C MET A 127 2.41 11.23 -13.41
N ILE A 128 3.15 12.23 -12.94
CA ILE A 128 2.98 12.82 -11.59
C ILE A 128 1.55 13.34 -11.40
N ILE A 129 1.04 14.13 -12.35
CA ILE A 129 -0.30 14.73 -12.26
C ILE A 129 -1.37 13.63 -12.24
N VAL A 130 -1.28 12.65 -13.13
CA VAL A 130 -2.21 11.52 -13.19
C VAL A 130 -2.18 10.72 -11.89
N SER A 131 -1.01 10.39 -11.37
CA SER A 131 -0.87 9.64 -10.12
C SER A 131 -1.46 10.39 -8.92
N LEU A 132 -1.26 11.71 -8.84
CA LEU A 132 -1.87 12.54 -7.80
C LEU A 132 -3.39 12.61 -7.92
N LEU A 133 -3.92 12.78 -9.14
CA LEU A 133 -5.37 12.80 -9.37
C LEU A 133 -6.02 11.46 -8.98
N VAL A 134 -5.39 10.35 -9.36
CA VAL A 134 -5.87 9.01 -8.99
C VAL A 134 -5.79 8.79 -7.49
N PHE A 135 -4.70 9.22 -6.83
CA PHE A 135 -4.59 9.13 -5.37
C PHE A 135 -5.66 9.95 -4.65
N VAL A 136 -5.88 11.20 -5.05
CA VAL A 136 -6.93 12.05 -4.48
C VAL A 136 -8.31 11.45 -4.70
N GLY A 137 -8.58 10.92 -5.90
CA GLY A 137 -9.84 10.21 -6.19
C GLY A 137 -10.03 8.98 -5.31
N LEU A 138 -9.00 8.15 -5.15
CA LEU A 138 -9.01 6.98 -4.26
C LEU A 138 -9.30 7.39 -2.81
N PHE A 139 -8.53 8.35 -2.29
CA PHE A 139 -8.67 8.81 -0.91
C PHE A 139 -10.04 9.43 -0.64
N ALA A 140 -10.52 10.30 -1.53
CA ALA A 140 -11.84 10.90 -1.44
C ALA A 140 -12.95 9.84 -1.50
N SER A 141 -12.82 8.82 -2.37
CA SER A 141 -13.79 7.73 -2.46
C SER A 141 -13.88 6.93 -1.16
N LEU A 142 -12.74 6.62 -0.54
CA LEU A 142 -12.69 5.95 0.77
C LEU A 142 -13.36 6.81 1.86
N VAL A 143 -13.08 8.11 1.90
CA VAL A 143 -13.73 9.02 2.87
C VAL A 143 -15.25 9.08 2.64
N VAL A 144 -15.71 9.16 1.40
CA VAL A 144 -17.15 9.16 1.08
C VAL A 144 -17.81 7.84 1.48
N TRP A 145 -17.16 6.70 1.24
CA TRP A 145 -17.68 5.40 1.67
C TRP A 145 -17.71 5.26 3.19
N LEU A 146 -16.74 5.83 3.91
CA LEU A 146 -16.76 5.80 5.37
C LEU A 146 -17.94 6.61 5.94
N TYR A 147 -18.21 7.81 5.41
CA TYR A 147 -19.15 8.75 6.03
C TYR A 147 -20.55 8.78 5.43
N VAL A 148 -20.70 8.48 4.14
CA VAL A 148 -21.97 8.66 3.41
C VAL A 148 -22.60 7.33 3.05
N TYR A 149 -21.80 6.39 2.54
CA TYR A 149 -22.29 5.09 2.03
C TYR A 149 -21.46 3.94 2.60
N PRO A 150 -21.71 3.51 3.85
CA PRO A 150 -20.98 2.39 4.44
C PRO A 150 -21.22 1.12 3.61
N ILE A 151 -20.14 0.62 3.01
CA ILE A 151 -20.15 -0.59 2.19
C ILE A 151 -19.95 -1.79 3.10
N ASN A 152 -20.85 -2.77 3.03
CA ASN A 152 -20.68 -4.05 3.72
C ASN A 152 -20.63 -5.19 2.69
N TRP A 153 -19.44 -5.44 2.16
CA TRP A 153 -19.19 -6.53 1.21
C TRP A 153 -18.50 -7.69 1.93
N HIS A 154 -19.29 -8.68 2.35
CA HIS A 154 -18.77 -9.85 3.08
C HIS A 154 -17.67 -10.62 2.36
N TRP A 155 -17.60 -10.56 1.03
CA TRP A 155 -16.55 -11.26 0.27
C TRP A 155 -15.16 -10.63 0.44
N ILE A 156 -15.07 -9.35 0.81
CA ILE A 156 -13.78 -8.67 1.05
C ILE A 156 -13.06 -9.28 2.25
N GLU A 157 -13.80 -9.83 3.22
CA GLU A 157 -13.21 -10.53 4.38
C GLU A 157 -12.32 -11.71 3.95
N TYR A 158 -12.62 -12.35 2.81
CA TYR A 158 -11.80 -13.43 2.26
C TYR A 158 -10.46 -12.95 1.68
N LEU A 159 -10.34 -11.67 1.33
CA LEU A 159 -9.04 -11.09 0.94
C LEU A 159 -8.11 -10.96 2.14
N THR A 160 -8.66 -10.89 3.35
CA THR A 160 -7.92 -10.85 4.62
C THR A 160 -7.69 -12.23 5.20
N CYS A 161 -8.67 -13.13 5.16
CA CYS A 161 -8.48 -14.46 5.71
C CYS A 161 -9.23 -15.52 4.89
N LEU A 162 -8.48 -16.47 4.34
CA LEU A 162 -9.05 -17.62 3.63
C LEU A 162 -9.37 -18.73 4.64
N PRO A 163 -10.64 -19.16 4.78
CA PRO A 163 -11.03 -20.15 5.78
C PRO A 163 -10.60 -21.56 5.35
N PHE A 164 -9.34 -21.93 5.64
CA PHE A 164 -8.84 -23.28 5.40
C PHE A 164 -9.52 -24.33 6.29
N THR A 165 -9.95 -23.94 7.50
CA THR A 165 -10.79 -24.73 8.39
C THR A 165 -11.89 -23.84 8.99
N SER A 166 -12.96 -24.44 9.52
CA SER A 166 -14.12 -23.70 10.06
C SER A 166 -13.79 -22.73 11.19
N LYS A 167 -12.66 -22.96 11.89
CA LYS A 167 -12.20 -22.12 13.02
C LYS A 167 -11.01 -21.21 12.68
N PHE A 168 -10.47 -21.30 11.45
CA PHE A 168 -9.21 -20.63 11.11
C PHE A 168 -9.33 -19.11 11.05
N CYS A 169 -10.46 -18.62 10.54
CA CYS A 169 -10.76 -17.19 10.39
C CYS A 169 -11.86 -16.72 11.34
N GLU A 170 -12.22 -17.55 12.33
CA GLU A 170 -13.25 -17.25 13.32
C GLU A 170 -12.90 -15.93 14.01
N LYS A 171 -13.80 -14.95 13.90
CA LYS A 171 -13.66 -13.67 14.58
C LYS A 171 -13.75 -13.99 16.07
N TYR A 172 -12.77 -13.58 16.88
CA TYR A 172 -13.01 -13.55 18.32
C TYR A 172 -14.06 -12.49 18.55
N ASP A 173 -15.31 -12.92 18.70
CA ASP A 173 -16.44 -12.06 18.94
C ASP A 173 -16.12 -11.15 20.14
N LEU A 174 -16.14 -9.84 19.90
CA LEU A 174 -16.22 -8.83 20.94
C LEU A 174 -17.61 -8.82 21.62
N ASP A 175 -18.48 -9.79 21.32
CA ASP A 175 -19.81 -9.95 21.90
C ASP A 175 -19.83 -10.53 23.33
N GLN A 176 -18.70 -10.53 24.04
CA GLN A 176 -18.68 -10.96 25.46
C GLN A 176 -18.77 -9.84 26.50
N VAL A 177 -18.86 -8.56 26.14
CA VAL A 177 -19.05 -7.47 27.14
C VAL A 177 -19.96 -6.35 26.62
N LEU A 178 -21.22 -6.66 26.33
CA LEU A 178 -22.30 -5.65 26.34
C LEU A 178 -23.58 -6.26 26.92
N HIS A 179 -23.50 -6.62 28.20
CA HIS A 179 -24.63 -6.73 29.11
C HIS A 179 -24.46 -5.67 30.21
#